data_AF-A0A7C3SEJ4-F1
#
_entry.id   AF-A0A7C3SEJ4-F1
#
_cell.length_a   1.000
_cell.length_b   1.000
_cell.length_c   1.000
_cell.angle_alpha   90.00
_cell.angle_beta   90.00
_cell.angle_gamma   90.00
#
_symmetry.space_group_name_H-M   'P 1'
#
loop_
_entity.id
_entity.type
_entity.pdbx_description
1 polymer ?
#
loop_
_entity_poly.entity_id
_entity_poly.type
_entity_poly.pdbx_seq_one_letter_code
_entity_poly.pdbx_strand_id
1 'polypeptide(L)'
;MDIEEEISLCSQNYERWKTLALSSQNKEESKRFLEKAFFWLELQSAFITLFAAEQSKGNNPFFKKKIMLAKAKLSKKLAEYAEKVLNEIEGNLSDL
;
A
#
# COMPACT_ATOMS: atom_id res chain seq x y z
N MET A 1 8.35 -12.29 -3.36
CA MET A 1 7.01 -11.96 -3.87
C MET A 1 7.22 -11.47 -5.28
N ASP A 2 6.50 -12.04 -6.22
CA ASP A 2 6.53 -11.59 -7.60
C ASP A 2 5.77 -10.26 -7.74
N ILE A 3 6.09 -9.46 -8.76
CA ILE A 3 5.42 -8.17 -9.01
C ILE A 3 3.92 -8.36 -9.26
N GLU A 4 3.53 -9.48 -9.88
CA GLU A 4 2.13 -9.83 -10.10
C GLU A 4 1.38 -10.07 -8.78
N GLU A 5 2.03 -10.74 -7.82
CA GLU A 5 1.50 -10.97 -6.47
C GLU A 5 1.36 -9.64 -5.71
N GLU A 6 2.37 -8.77 -5.79
CA GLU A 6 2.36 -7.44 -5.17
C GLU A 6 1.21 -6.58 -5.71
N ILE A 7 1.04 -6.55 -7.03
CA ILE A 7 -0.03 -5.80 -7.70
C ILE A 7 -1.40 -6.37 -7.33
N SER A 8 -1.56 -7.69 -7.36
CA SER A 8 -2.81 -8.35 -7.01
C SER A 8 -3.22 -8.07 -5.57
N LEU A 9 -2.28 -8.18 -4.63
CA LEU A 9 -2.52 -7.87 -3.22
C LEU A 9 -2.96 -6.42 -3.01
N CYS A 10 -2.28 -5.47 -3.67
CA CYS A 10 -2.66 -4.05 -3.57
C CYS A 10 -4.05 -3.79 -4.17
N SER A 11 -4.34 -4.38 -5.33
CA SER A 11 -5.64 -4.24 -5.99
C SER A 11 -6.79 -4.80 -5.14
N GLN A 12 -6.62 -5.99 -4.55
CA GLN A 12 -7.62 -6.59 -3.66
C GLN A 12 -7.91 -5.71 -2.44
N ASN A 13 -6.85 -5.15 -1.81
CA ASN A 13 -7.02 -4.27 -0.66
C ASN A 13 -7.65 -2.93 -1.05
N TYR A 14 -7.23 -2.34 -2.17
CA TYR A 14 -7.85 -1.13 -2.71
C TYR A 14 -9.36 -1.33 -2.92
N GLU A 15 -9.76 -2.40 -3.62
CA GLU A 15 -11.17 -2.71 -3.88
C GLU A 15 -11.95 -2.96 -2.60
N ARG A 16 -11.37 -3.66 -1.63
CA ARG A 16 -11.98 -3.88 -0.31
C ARG A 16 -12.26 -2.54 0.39
N TRP A 17 -11.26 -1.68 0.53
CA TRP A 17 -11.42 -0.41 1.24
C TRP A 17 -12.31 0.57 0.48
N LYS A 18 -12.24 0.60 -0.86
CA LYS A 18 -13.13 1.38 -1.71
C LYS A 18 -14.59 0.95 -1.51
N THR A 19 -14.86 -0.34 -1.52
CA THR A 19 -16.21 -0.89 -1.31
C THR A 19 -16.76 -0.50 0.05
N LEU A 20 -15.94 -0.62 1.11
CA LEU A 20 -16.32 -0.20 2.46
C LEU A 20 -16.60 1.31 2.54
N ALA A 21 -15.75 2.13 1.90
CA ALA A 21 -15.95 3.58 1.85
C ALA A 21 -17.27 3.99 1.19
N LEU A 22 -17.60 3.35 0.06
CA LEU A 22 -18.82 3.62 -0.70
C LEU A 22 -20.08 3.11 0.00
N SER A 23 -19.93 2.08 0.83
CA SER A 23 -21.04 1.49 1.59
C SER A 23 -21.28 2.17 2.95
N SER A 24 -20.32 2.99 3.40
CA SER A 24 -20.40 3.68 4.69
C SER A 24 -21.48 4.76 4.66
N GLN A 25 -22.35 4.75 5.68
CA GLN A 25 -23.35 5.80 5.90
C GLN A 25 -22.79 6.97 6.71
N ASN A 26 -21.64 6.76 7.36
CA ASN A 26 -20.94 7.77 8.13
C ASN A 26 -19.82 8.40 7.29
N LYS A 27 -19.77 9.74 7.27
CA LYS A 27 -18.81 10.49 6.45
C LYS A 27 -17.38 10.34 6.94
N GLU A 28 -17.17 10.38 8.25
CA GLU A 28 -15.86 10.23 8.89
C GLU A 28 -15.30 8.82 8.66
N GLU A 29 -16.14 7.79 8.77
CA GLU A 29 -15.79 6.40 8.47
C GLU A 29 -15.48 6.21 6.98
N SER A 30 -16.32 6.77 6.09
CA SER A 30 -16.07 6.75 4.65
C SER A 30 -14.72 7.37 4.29
N LYS A 31 -14.40 8.52 4.91
CA LYS A 31 -13.10 9.19 4.75
C LYS A 31 -11.95 8.29 5.20
N ARG A 32 -12.05 7.65 6.38
CA ARG A 32 -11.02 6.72 6.88
C ARG A 32 -10.81 5.54 5.93
N PHE A 33 -11.87 4.97 5.38
CA PHE A 33 -11.76 3.88 4.41
C PHE A 33 -11.15 4.35 3.07
N LEU A 34 -11.49 5.55 2.58
CA LEU A 34 -10.85 6.12 1.40
C LEU A 34 -9.35 6.34 1.60
N GLU A 35 -8.92 6.84 2.75
CA GLU A 35 -7.49 7.00 3.07
C GLU A 35 -6.75 5.65 2.98
N LYS A 36 -7.36 4.58 3.49
CA LYS A 36 -6.82 3.21 3.36
C LYS A 36 -6.81 2.75 1.91
N ALA A 37 -7.87 3.00 1.14
CA ALA A 37 -7.91 2.64 -0.28
C ALA A 37 -6.80 3.35 -1.07
N PHE A 38 -6.64 4.67 -0.88
CA PHE A 38 -5.61 5.45 -1.57
C PHE A 38 -4.19 5.00 -1.22
N PHE A 39 -3.93 4.63 0.04
CA PHE A 39 -2.65 4.04 0.40
C PHE A 39 -2.30 2.82 -0.49
N TRP A 40 -3.24 1.89 -0.67
CA TRP A 40 -3.01 0.69 -1.49
C TRP A 40 -2.85 1.01 -2.98
N LEU A 41 -3.61 1.98 -3.49
CA LEU A 41 -3.49 2.44 -4.88
C LEU A 41 -2.13 3.11 -5.15
N GLU A 42 -1.67 3.95 -4.23
CA GLU A 42 -0.35 4.59 -4.32
C GLU A 42 0.77 3.56 -4.24
N LEU A 43 0.64 2.56 -3.35
CA LEU A 43 1.61 1.48 -3.21
C LEU A 43 1.71 0.64 -4.49
N GLN A 44 0.56 0.26 -5.07
CA GLN A 44 0.50 -0.43 -6.37
C GLN A 44 1.22 0.38 -7.46
N SER A 45 0.92 1.67 -7.55
CA SER A 45 1.51 2.57 -8.55
C SER A 45 3.03 2.68 -8.38
N ALA A 46 3.52 2.70 -7.13
CA ALA A 46 4.94 2.73 -6.83
C ALA A 46 5.64 1.43 -7.24
N PHE A 47 5.05 0.27 -6.97
CA PHE A 47 5.61 -1.03 -7.41
C PHE A 47 5.70 -1.13 -8.93
N ILE A 48 4.64 -0.77 -9.65
CA ILE A 48 4.63 -0.76 -11.12
C ILE A 48 5.72 0.18 -11.66
N THR A 49 5.84 1.38 -11.08
CA THR A 49 6.85 2.36 -11.50
C THR A 49 8.27 1.83 -11.28
N LEU A 50 8.54 1.21 -10.14
CA LEU A 50 9.85 0.62 -9.85
C LEU A 50 10.17 -0.56 -10.75
N PHE A 51 9.18 -1.41 -11.03
CA PHE A 51 9.33 -2.52 -11.97
C PHE A 51 9.67 -2.00 -13.38
N ALA A 52 8.92 -1.03 -13.90
CA ALA A 52 9.21 -0.43 -15.20
C ALA A 52 10.59 0.26 -15.24
N ALA A 53 11.00 0.91 -14.15
CA ALA A 53 12.34 1.48 -14.02
C ALA A 53 13.45 0.41 -14.02
N GLU A 54 13.20 -0.73 -13.38
CA GLU A 54 14.11 -1.88 -13.34
C GLU A 54 14.28 -2.50 -14.73
N GLN A 55 13.17 -2.69 -15.47
CA GLN A 55 13.19 -3.24 -16.83
C GLN A 55 13.86 -2.29 -17.85
N SER A 56 13.65 -0.98 -17.72
CA SER A 56 14.16 0.01 -18.68
C SER A 56 15.65 0.35 -18.51
N LYS A 57 16.21 0.26 -17.30
CA LYS A 57 17.60 0.67 -17.00
C LYS A 57 18.61 -0.50 -16.99
N GLY A 58 18.15 -1.73 -17.22
CA GLY A 58 19.00 -2.92 -17.34
C GLY A 58 19.92 -3.14 -16.13
N ASN A 59 21.14 -3.64 -16.37
CA ASN A 59 22.07 -4.06 -15.31
C ASN A 59 22.93 -2.94 -14.69
N ASN A 60 22.60 -1.66 -14.88
CA ASN A 60 23.42 -0.56 -14.33
C ASN A 60 23.45 -0.61 -12.79
N PRO A 61 24.63 -0.84 -12.15
CA PRO A 61 24.73 -1.00 -10.70
C PRO A 61 24.25 0.21 -9.89
N PHE A 62 24.45 1.43 -10.42
CA PHE A 62 24.00 2.66 -9.78
C PHE A 62 22.47 2.75 -9.73
N PHE A 63 21.79 2.35 -10.81
CA PHE A 63 20.33 2.32 -10.84
C PHE A 63 19.78 1.20 -9.95
N LYS A 64 20.41 0.01 -9.94
CA LYS A 64 20.02 -1.07 -9.03
C LYS A 64 20.04 -0.65 -7.57
N LYS A 65 21.09 0.07 -7.12
CA LYS A 65 21.16 0.59 -5.75
C LYS A 65 20.00 1.55 -5.43
N LYS A 66 19.64 2.44 -6.36
CA LYS A 66 18.51 3.36 -6.19
C LYS A 66 17.17 2.63 -6.12
N ILE A 67 16.96 1.63 -6.98
CA ILE A 67 15.73 0.81 -6.97
C ILE A 67 15.64 0.03 -5.66
N MET A 68 16.73 -0.59 -5.19
CA MET A 68 16.75 -1.29 -3.91
C MET A 68 16.40 -0.38 -2.74
N LEU A 69 16.97 0.83 -2.70
CA LEU A 69 16.63 1.83 -1.68
C LEU A 69 15.16 2.26 -1.74
N ALA A 70 14.59 2.39 -2.95
CA ALA A 70 13.18 2.72 -3.12
C ALA A 70 12.27 1.57 -2.65
N LYS A 71 12.57 0.32 -3.01
CA LYS A 71 11.86 -0.87 -2.52
C LYS A 71 11.89 -0.94 -0.99
N ALA A 72 13.05 -0.73 -0.36
CA ALA A 72 13.17 -0.71 1.11
C ALA A 72 12.31 0.38 1.76
N LYS A 73 12.21 1.57 1.15
CA LYS A 73 11.32 2.65 1.63
C LYS A 73 9.84 2.25 1.52
N LEU A 74 9.43 1.57 0.45
CA LEU A 74 8.07 1.05 0.33
C LEU A 74 7.77 -0.01 1.38
N SER A 75 8.70 -0.93 1.65
CA SER A 75 8.56 -1.92 2.72
C SER A 75 8.41 -1.26 4.09
N LYS A 76 9.18 -0.18 4.37
CA LYS A 76 9.02 0.60 5.59
C LYS A 76 7.64 1.22 5.70
N LYS A 77 7.14 1.86 4.63
CA LYS A 77 5.78 2.42 4.60
C LYS A 77 4.70 1.38 4.82
N LEU A 78 4.87 0.18 4.27
CA LEU A 78 3.94 -0.93 4.48
C LEU A 78 3.93 -1.41 5.94
N ALA A 79 5.09 -1.48 6.58
CA ALA A 79 5.20 -1.80 7.99
C ALA A 79 4.55 -0.73 8.88
N GLU A 80 4.80 0.55 8.60
CA GLU A 80 4.17 1.69 9.31
C GLU A 80 2.64 1.67 9.14
N TYR A 81 2.14 1.34 7.94
CA TYR A 81 0.71 1.16 7.72
C TYR A 81 0.15 -0.02 8.52
N ALA A 82 0.83 -1.17 8.53
CA ALA A 82 0.39 -2.33 9.29
C ALA A 82 0.32 -2.03 10.80
N GLU A 83 1.33 -1.34 11.34
CA GLU A 83 1.34 -0.87 12.74
C GLU A 83 0.15 0.06 13.02
N LYS A 84 -0.12 1.03 12.14
CA LYS A 84 -1.29 1.90 12.27
C LYS A 84 -2.60 1.10 12.30
N VAL A 85 -2.75 0.11 11.43
CA VAL A 85 -3.95 -0.74 11.39
C VAL A 85 -4.08 -1.59 12.66
N LEU A 86 -2.98 -2.14 13.18
CA LEU A 86 -2.99 -2.90 14.44
C LEU A 86 -3.41 -2.01 15.62
N ASN A 87 -2.84 -0.82 15.74
CA ASN A 87 -3.21 0.14 16.78
C ASN A 87 -4.68 0.55 16.70
N GLU A 88 -5.24 0.68 15.49
CA GLU A 88 -6.68 0.92 15.32
C GLU A 88 -7.54 -0.26 15.80
N ILE A 89 -7.08 -1.50 15.64
CA ILE A 89 -7.79 -2.70 16.13
C ILE A 89 -7.73 -2.77 17.66
N GLU A 90 -6.56 -2.54 18.25
CA GLU A 90 -6.35 -2.57 19.70
C GLU A 90 -7.15 -1.47 20.41
N GLY A 91 -7.15 -0.24 19.88
CA GLY A 91 -7.93 0.87 20.43
C GLY A 91 -9.44 0.60 20.39
N ASN A 92 -9.94 -0.03 19.33
CA ASN A 92 -11.36 -0.41 19.24
C ASN A 92 -11.73 -1.56 20.21
N LEU A 93 -10.77 -2.38 20.63
CA LEU A 93 -10.99 -3.46 21.60
C LEU A 93 -10.97 -2.97 23.05
N SER A 94 -10.26 -1.87 23.35
CA SER A 94 -10.26 -1.26 24.69
C SER A 94 -11.50 -0.43 25.01
N ASP A 95 -12.26 -0.05 23.99
CA ASP A 95 -13.50 0.72 24.11
C ASP A 95 -14.78 -0.16 24.22
N LEU A 96 -14.62 -1.49 24.21
CA LEU A 96 -15.67 -2.51 24.37
C LEU A 96 -15.66 -3.12 25.78
#